data_AF-A0A1Q1FM47-F1
#
_entry.id   AF-A0A1Q1FM47-F1
#
_cell.length_a   1.000
_cell.length_b   1.000
_cell.length_c   1.000
_cell.angle_alpha   90.00
_cell.angle_beta   90.00
_cell.angle_gamma   90.00
#
_symmetry.space_group_name_H-M   'P 1'
#
loop_
_entity.id
_entity.type
_entity.pdbx_description
1 polymer ?
#
loop_
_entity_poly.entity_id
_entity_poly.type
_entity_poly.pdbx_seq_one_letter_code
_entity_poly.pdbx_strand_id
1 'polypeptide(L)'
;MTREHLEAANRALLSAIETPPETGMEEELDDLAEQLWYLATEKERMPDQGRLERVQYRLTVLRERVHGRRGELVASAIDHVSACRKRAQSRA
;
A
#
# COMPACT_ATOMS: atom_id res chain seq x y z
N MET A 1 3.94 0.37 15.36
CA MET A 1 3.89 1.61 14.57
C MET A 1 4.26 1.46 13.09
N THR A 2 5.43 0.96 12.67
CA THR A 2 5.68 0.79 11.21
C THR A 2 4.81 -0.29 10.56
N ARG A 3 4.53 -1.38 11.27
CA ARG A 3 3.59 -2.43 10.83
C ARG A 3 2.14 -1.92 10.74
N GLU A 4 1.70 -1.10 11.69
CA GLU A 4 0.36 -0.47 11.66
C GLU A 4 0.14 0.36 10.38
N HIS A 5 1.18 1.03 9.86
CA HIS A 5 1.08 1.73 8.59
C HIS A 5 0.92 0.77 7.40
N LEU A 6 1.60 -0.37 7.40
CA LEU A 6 1.45 -1.37 6.34
C LEU A 6 0.07 -2.04 6.40
N GLU A 7 -0.45 -2.33 7.59
CA GLU A 7 -1.81 -2.82 7.78
C GLU A 7 -2.86 -1.79 7.34
N ALA A 8 -2.65 -0.51 7.66
CA ALA A 8 -3.55 0.55 7.23
C ALA A 8 -3.53 0.73 5.70
N ALA A 9 -2.35 0.63 5.07
CA ALA A 9 -2.23 0.64 3.62
C ALA A 9 -2.96 -0.55 2.99
N ASN A 10 -2.79 -1.76 3.53
CA ASN A 10 -3.52 -2.95 3.06
C ASN A 10 -5.05 -2.74 3.15
N ARG A 11 -5.56 -2.28 4.30
CA ARG A 11 -6.99 -2.03 4.48
C ARG A 11 -7.54 -1.00 3.49
N ALA A 12 -6.77 0.05 3.20
CA ALA A 12 -7.17 1.04 2.20
C ALA A 12 -7.30 0.43 0.80
N LEU A 13 -6.41 -0.50 0.42
CA LEU A 13 -6.51 -1.21 -0.86
C LEU A 13 -7.68 -2.20 -0.89
N LEU A 14 -7.95 -2.92 0.19
CA LEU A 14 -9.12 -3.79 0.27
C LEU A 14 -10.42 -3.00 0.07
N SER A 15 -10.55 -1.84 0.73
CA SER A 15 -11.68 -0.94 0.49
C SER A 15 -11.72 -0.41 -0.95
N ALA A 16 -10.56 -0.24 -1.61
CA ALA A 16 -10.48 0.21 -2.99
C ALA A 16 -10.98 -0.86 -3.97
N ILE A 17 -10.73 -2.15 -3.68
CA ILE A 17 -11.26 -3.30 -4.43
C ILE A 17 -12.78 -3.34 -4.32
N GLU A 18 -13.31 -3.22 -3.10
CA GLU A 18 -14.74 -3.25 -2.81
C GLU A 18 -15.53 -2.04 -3.35
N THR A 19 -14.85 -0.99 -3.82
CA THR A 19 -15.50 0.27 -4.26
C THR A 19 -15.97 0.17 -5.72
N PRO A 20 -17.28 0.16 -6.03
CA PRO A 20 -17.74 0.17 -7.42
C PRO A 20 -17.51 1.54 -8.12
N PRO A 21 -17.49 1.60 -9.47
CA PRO A 21 -17.59 0.47 -10.41
C PRO A 21 -16.27 -0.30 -10.52
N GLU A 22 -16.30 -1.52 -11.06
CA GLU A 22 -15.09 -2.25 -11.44
C GLU A 22 -14.32 -1.49 -12.53
N THR A 23 -12.99 -1.56 -12.47
CA THR A 23 -12.06 -0.84 -13.36
C THR A 23 -11.12 -1.74 -14.13
N GLY A 24 -11.11 -3.05 -13.86
CA GLY A 24 -10.13 -3.99 -14.38
C GLY A 24 -8.77 -3.90 -13.67
N MET A 25 -8.68 -3.13 -12.58
CA MET A 25 -7.47 -2.94 -11.78
C MET A 25 -7.52 -3.73 -10.45
N GLU A 26 -8.57 -4.52 -10.24
CA GLU A 26 -8.86 -5.23 -8.99
C GLU A 26 -7.78 -6.26 -8.68
N GLU A 27 -7.26 -6.97 -9.69
CA GLU A 27 -6.14 -7.92 -9.53
C GLU A 27 -4.86 -7.20 -9.08
N GLU A 28 -4.51 -6.06 -9.68
CA GLU A 28 -3.32 -5.29 -9.28
C GLU A 28 -3.47 -4.68 -7.86
N LEU A 29 -4.69 -4.29 -7.48
CA LEU A 29 -5.00 -3.85 -6.12
C LEU A 29 -4.86 -4.99 -5.11
N ASP A 30 -5.34 -6.19 -5.45
CA ASP A 30 -5.28 -7.36 -4.58
C ASP A 30 -3.83 -7.84 -4.37
N ASP A 31 -3.05 -7.93 -5.45
CA ASP A 31 -1.61 -8.23 -5.39
C ASP A 31 -0.85 -7.28 -4.45
N LEU A 32 -1.14 -5.98 -4.54
CA LEU A 32 -0.52 -4.97 -3.69
C LEU A 32 -1.02 -5.07 -2.25
N ALA A 33 -2.29 -5.41 -2.04
CA ALA A 33 -2.84 -5.64 -0.71
C ALA A 33 -2.18 -6.86 -0.05
N GLU A 34 -2.07 -7.99 -0.74
CA GLU A 34 -1.38 -9.19 -0.26
C GLU A 34 0.07 -8.87 0.10
N GLN A 35 0.79 -8.17 -0.77
CA GLN A 35 2.17 -7.78 -0.53
C GLN A 35 2.32 -6.90 0.71
N LEU A 36 1.43 -5.93 0.92
CA LEU A 36 1.42 -5.09 2.12
C LEU A 36 1.12 -5.89 3.40
N TRP A 37 0.20 -6.84 3.33
CA TRP A 37 -0.12 -7.73 4.44
C TRP A 37 1.06 -8.63 4.80
N TYR A 38 1.72 -9.21 3.81
CA TYR A 38 2.93 -9.99 3.99
C TYR A 38 4.00 -9.17 4.71
N LEU A 39 4.29 -7.95 4.23
CA LEU A 39 5.28 -7.06 4.84
C LEU A 39 4.89 -6.60 6.26
N ALA A 40 3.60 -6.47 6.54
CA ALA A 40 3.11 -6.14 7.88
C ALA A 40 3.31 -7.30 8.86
N THR A 41 3.08 -8.53 8.40
CA THR A 41 3.06 -9.73 9.24
C THR A 41 4.42 -10.43 9.34
N GLU A 42 5.38 -10.12 8.47
CA GLU A 42 6.76 -10.61 8.55
C GLU A 42 7.38 -10.22 9.91
N LYS A 43 7.50 -11.21 10.81
CA LYS A 43 7.90 -10.98 12.22
C LYS A 43 9.41 -10.85 12.37
N GLU A 44 10.18 -11.52 11.51
CA GLU A 44 11.63 -11.68 11.66
C GLU A 44 12.42 -10.43 11.30
N ARG A 45 11.97 -9.64 10.32
CA ARG A 45 12.68 -8.45 9.86
C ARG A 45 11.69 -7.36 9.48
N MET A 46 12.13 -6.11 9.65
CA MET A 46 11.45 -5.00 9.02
C MET A 46 11.65 -5.06 7.50
N PRO A 47 10.66 -4.65 6.70
CA PRO A 47 10.83 -4.53 5.25
C PRO A 47 12.04 -3.66 4.91
N ASP A 48 12.86 -4.11 3.96
CA ASP A 48 13.94 -3.28 3.43
C ASP A 48 13.40 -2.07 2.64
N GLN A 49 14.21 -1.02 2.56
CA GLN A 49 13.82 0.23 1.89
C GLN A 49 13.49 0.02 0.41
N GLY A 50 14.19 -0.88 -0.27
CA GLY A 50 13.97 -1.16 -1.69
C GLY A 50 12.66 -1.89 -1.98
N ARG A 51 12.20 -2.76 -1.07
CA ARG A 51 10.84 -3.35 -1.15
C ARG A 51 9.78 -2.28 -0.96
N LEU A 52 9.90 -1.42 0.06
CA LEU A 52 8.93 -0.37 0.31
C LEU A 52 8.88 0.66 -0.83
N GLU A 53 10.02 1.00 -1.44
CA GLU A 53 10.08 1.85 -2.62
C GLU A 53 9.35 1.27 -3.82
N ARG A 54 9.55 -0.02 -4.10
CA ARG A 54 8.87 -0.71 -5.19
C ARG A 54 7.35 -0.73 -5.00
N VAL A 55 6.89 -1.02 -3.78
CA VAL A 55 5.45 -0.99 -3.45
C VAL A 55 4.89 0.42 -3.64
N GLN A 56 5.57 1.44 -3.12
CA GLN A 56 5.13 2.82 -3.28
C GLN A 56 5.07 3.26 -4.74
N TYR A 57 6.06 2.88 -5.54
CA TYR A 57 6.07 3.17 -6.97
C TYR A 57 4.87 2.54 -7.68
N ARG A 58 4.61 1.24 -7.46
CA ARG A 58 3.45 0.55 -8.03
C ARG A 58 2.13 1.23 -7.65
N LEU A 59 1.98 1.60 -6.38
CA LEU A 59 0.80 2.34 -5.90
C LEU A 59 0.65 3.70 -6.60
N THR A 60 1.76 4.40 -6.83
CA THR A 60 1.75 5.71 -7.52
C THR A 60 1.30 5.56 -8.97
N VAL A 61 1.82 4.57 -9.70
CA VAL A 61 1.39 4.26 -11.07
C VAL A 61 -0.09 3.86 -11.11
N LEU A 62 -0.53 3.03 -10.16
CA LEU A 62 -1.93 2.61 -10.06
C LEU A 62 -2.86 3.80 -9.78
N ARG A 63 -2.43 4.75 -8.94
CA ARG A 63 -3.20 5.95 -8.58
C ARG A 63 -3.55 6.81 -9.80
N GLU A 64 -2.70 6.83 -10.82
CA GLU A 64 -2.93 7.56 -12.07
C GLU A 64 -4.05 6.95 -12.92
N ARG A 65 -4.33 5.65 -12.72
CA ARG A 65 -5.32 4.88 -13.49
C ARG A 65 -6.68 4.76 -12.81
N VAL A 66 -6.74 5.02 -11.50
CA VAL A 66 -7.98 4.98 -10.73
C VAL A 66 -8.46 6.37 -10.34
N HIS A 67 -9.77 6.56 -10.29
CA HIS A 67 -10.39 7.87 -10.03
C HIS A 67 -11.44 7.82 -8.92
N GLY A 68 -11.97 8.99 -8.56
CA GLY A 68 -12.99 9.14 -7.53
C GLY A 68 -12.57 8.52 -6.19
N ARG A 69 -13.53 7.84 -5.55
CA ARG A 69 -13.32 7.24 -4.22
C ARG A 69 -12.21 6.20 -4.20
N ARG A 70 -12.10 5.37 -5.24
CA ARG A 70 -11.01 4.40 -5.37
C ARG A 70 -9.65 5.11 -5.40
N GLY A 71 -9.55 6.21 -6.14
CA GLY A 71 -8.35 7.03 -6.18
C GLY A 71 -7.96 7.61 -4.81
N GLU A 72 -8.93 8.09 -4.03
CA GLU A 72 -8.68 8.57 -2.66
C GLU A 72 -8.12 7.47 -1.75
N LEU A 73 -8.65 6.25 -1.86
CA LEU A 73 -8.20 5.11 -1.07
C LEU A 73 -6.78 4.67 -1.46
N VAL A 74 -6.45 4.64 -2.75
CA VAL A 74 -5.08 4.37 -3.20
C VAL A 74 -4.12 5.47 -2.74
N ALA A 75 -4.53 6.74 -2.75
CA ALA A 75 -3.71 7.83 -2.20
C ALA A 75 -3.44 7.64 -0.69
N SER A 76 -4.46 7.25 0.08
CA SER A 76 -4.29 6.92 1.50
C SER A 76 -3.29 5.79 1.72
N ALA A 77 -3.31 4.75 0.89
CA ALA A 77 -2.31 3.67 0.94
C ALA A 77 -0.89 4.19 0.68
N ILE A 78 -0.70 5.10 -0.29
CA ILE A 78 0.59 5.75 -0.58
C ILE A 78 1.11 6.52 0.63
N ASP A 79 0.24 7.28 1.30
CA ASP A 79 0.62 8.07 2.48
C ASP A 79 1.09 7.18 3.64
N HIS A 80 0.40 6.06 3.86
CA HIS A 80 0.78 5.09 4.87
C HIS A 80 2.12 4.41 4.56
N VAL A 81 2.36 3.97 3.31
CA VAL A 81 3.65 3.39 2.91
C VAL A 81 4.77 4.43 3.04
N SER A 82 4.52 5.68 2.65
CA SER A 82 5.47 6.79 2.80
C SER A 82 5.83 7.04 4.27
N ALA A 83 4.84 7.04 5.16
CA ALA A 83 5.07 7.18 6.60
C ALA A 83 5.88 6.00 7.17
N CYS A 84 5.61 4.79 6.70
CA CYS A 84 6.38 3.60 7.07
C CYS A 84 7.86 3.74 6.65
N ARG A 85 8.12 4.14 5.40
CA ARG A 85 9.47 4.36 4.87
C ARG A 85 10.25 5.40 5.66
N LYS A 86 9.67 6.58 5.88
CA LYS A 86 10.30 7.66 6.66
C LYS A 86 10.74 7.19 8.04
N ARG A 87 9.86 6.45 8.73
CA ARG A 87 10.19 5.89 10.05
C ARG A 87 11.27 4.81 10.01
N ALA A 88 11.28 3.98 8.97
CA ALA A 88 12.31 2.97 8.79
C ALA A 88 13.69 3.60 8.48
N GLN A 89 13.73 4.75 7.80
CA GLN A 89 14.97 5.51 7.57
C GLN A 89 15.50 6.18 8.83
N SER A 90 14.64 6.71 9.69
CA SER A 90 15.06 7.32 10.96
C SER A 90 15.59 6.33 12.01
N ARG A 91 15.52 5.02 11.74
CA ARG A 91 15.95 3.95 12.65
C ARG A 91 17.16 3.15 12.16
N ALA A 92 17.62 3.40 10.94
CA ALA A 92 18.82 2.83 10.36
C ALA A 92 20.03 3.71 10.69
#